data_AF-A0A8X7T2D7-F1
#
_entry.id   AF-A0A8X7T2D7-F1
#
_cell.length_a   1.000
_cell.length_b   1.000
_cell.length_c   1.000
_cell.angle_alpha   90.00
_cell.angle_beta   90.00
_cell.angle_gamma   90.00
#
_symmetry.space_group_name_H-M   'P 1'
#
loop_
_entity.id
_entity.type
_entity.pdbx_description
1 polymer ?
#
loop_
_entity_poly.entity_id
_entity_poly.type
_entity_poly.pdbx_seq_one_letter_code
_entity_poly.pdbx_strand_id
1 'polypeptide(L)'
;MAVVKTWSTTHIISFEVSILGISESDERFEVGSSWFHTGSLWAPNSSETEWVSTQNITFDRPFCAIPTVRLFMSYLDAGREPVGSLSTTSWAENVTSHGFTLGTKVWNGRTDLFGVTLRWIAHDPNEPTIRSGDLEHISKEWVRDKTGTIRFDSPFPTSAPSVLVLGIAGMDCNYGHKNLRFQIQESNLSSESFDYVAGCWASSRMKYGRWSWIAIQ
;
A
#
# COMPACT_ATOMS: atom_id res chain seq x y z
N MET A 1 -4.17 -19.79 -5.81
CA MET A 1 -3.19 -20.10 -4.75
C MET A 1 -2.33 -18.86 -4.55
N ALA A 2 -2.31 -18.26 -3.36
CA ALA A 2 -1.33 -17.22 -3.05
C ALA A 2 0.02 -17.89 -2.76
N VAL A 3 1.10 -17.31 -3.29
CA VAL A 3 2.43 -17.90 -3.18
C VAL A 3 3.40 -16.85 -2.68
N VAL A 4 4.03 -17.12 -1.54
CA VAL A 4 5.11 -16.28 -1.00
C VAL A 4 6.43 -16.92 -1.40
N LYS A 5 7.26 -16.15 -2.09
CA LYS A 5 8.58 -16.59 -2.58
C LYS A 5 9.65 -15.63 -2.15
N THR A 6 10.83 -16.19 -1.97
CA THR A 6 12.10 -15.49 -1.84
C THR A 6 13.10 -16.20 -2.76
N TRP A 7 14.20 -15.55 -3.13
CA TRP A 7 15.21 -16.12 -4.01
C TRP A 7 16.62 -15.80 -3.52
N SER A 8 17.60 -16.50 -4.09
CA SER A 8 19.02 -16.37 -3.75
C SER A 8 19.24 -16.57 -2.23
N THR A 9 20.01 -15.69 -1.60
CA THR A 9 20.35 -15.73 -0.17
C THR A 9 19.35 -14.96 0.71
N THR A 10 18.18 -14.59 0.18
CA THR A 10 17.16 -13.88 0.96
C THR A 10 16.36 -14.88 1.80
N HIS A 11 16.08 -14.51 3.04
CA HIS A 11 15.35 -15.34 3.99
C HIS A 11 14.16 -14.57 4.56
N ILE A 12 12.98 -15.20 4.54
CA ILE A 12 11.79 -14.68 5.20
C ILE A 12 11.75 -15.29 6.60
N ILE A 13 11.80 -14.44 7.62
CA ILE A 13 11.71 -14.86 9.03
C ILE A 13 10.24 -15.01 9.44
N SER A 14 9.40 -14.09 9.00
CA SER A 14 7.96 -14.08 9.22
C SER A 14 7.28 -13.26 8.13
N PHE A 15 6.04 -13.57 7.81
CA PHE A 15 5.20 -12.83 6.91
C PHE A 15 3.72 -13.05 7.25
N GLU A 16 2.87 -12.12 6.82
CA GLU A 16 1.42 -12.21 6.92
C GLU A 16 0.84 -11.93 5.52
N VAL A 17 -0.25 -12.63 5.17
CA VAL A 17 -0.95 -12.43 3.88
C VAL A 17 -2.44 -12.37 4.13
N SER A 18 -3.05 -11.27 3.70
CA SER A 18 -4.50 -11.13 3.58
C SER A 18 -4.90 -11.27 2.12
N ILE A 19 -5.89 -12.12 1.84
CA ILE A 19 -6.38 -12.38 0.48
C ILE A 19 -7.83 -11.93 0.41
N LEU A 20 -8.12 -11.03 -0.52
CA LEU A 20 -9.47 -10.63 -0.87
C LEU A 20 -9.82 -11.21 -2.24
N GLY A 21 -10.81 -12.10 -2.27
CA GLY A 21 -11.39 -12.60 -3.51
C GLY A 21 -12.52 -11.68 -3.95
N ILE A 22 -12.33 -11.00 -5.08
CA ILE A 22 -13.39 -10.22 -5.75
C ILE A 22 -13.76 -10.98 -7.01
N SER A 23 -15.06 -11.23 -7.20
CA SER A 23 -15.57 -11.84 -8.44
C SER A 23 -15.40 -10.86 -9.59
N GLU A 24 -15.03 -11.34 -10.78
CA GLU A 24 -15.03 -10.51 -12.00
C GLU A 24 -16.43 -9.94 -12.31
N SER A 25 -17.48 -10.60 -11.81
CA SER A 25 -18.87 -10.15 -11.92
C SER A 25 -19.31 -9.17 -10.83
N ASP A 26 -18.47 -8.86 -9.84
CA ASP A 26 -18.81 -7.90 -8.78
C ASP A 26 -18.57 -6.48 -9.30
N GLU A 27 -19.63 -5.86 -9.81
CA GLU A 27 -19.58 -4.54 -10.44
C GLU A 27 -19.23 -3.40 -9.47
N ARG A 28 -19.19 -3.67 -8.15
CA ARG A 28 -18.77 -2.67 -7.16
C ARG A 28 -17.28 -2.34 -7.25
N PHE A 29 -16.48 -3.21 -7.89
CA PHE A 29 -15.03 -3.11 -7.93
C PHE A 29 -14.47 -3.20 -9.35
N GLU A 30 -13.40 -2.44 -9.56
CA GLU A 30 -12.41 -2.72 -10.60
C GLU A 30 -11.08 -3.04 -9.89
N VAL A 31 -10.35 -4.04 -10.35
CA VAL A 31 -9.09 -4.46 -9.73
C VAL A 31 -8.02 -4.68 -10.77
N GLY A 32 -6.77 -4.50 -10.37
CA GLY A 32 -5.66 -4.83 -11.26
C GLY A 32 -4.32 -4.82 -10.58
N SER A 33 -3.28 -4.88 -11.41
CA SER A 33 -1.90 -4.88 -10.96
C SER A 33 -0.98 -4.17 -11.92
N SER A 34 0.02 -3.49 -11.38
CA SER A 34 1.09 -2.86 -12.14
C SER A 34 2.43 -3.23 -11.56
N TRP A 35 3.38 -3.55 -12.44
CA TRP A 35 4.73 -3.91 -12.08
C TRP A 35 5.70 -2.85 -12.58
N PHE A 36 6.43 -2.25 -11.64
CA PHE A 36 7.52 -1.33 -11.91
C PHE A 36 8.83 -2.05 -11.60
N HIS A 37 9.78 -2.03 -12.53
CA HIS A 37 11.06 -2.72 -12.38
C HIS A 37 12.20 -1.88 -12.98
N THR A 38 13.42 -2.43 -12.99
CA THR A 38 14.61 -1.76 -13.55
C THR A 38 14.49 -1.35 -15.03
N GLY A 39 13.57 -1.94 -15.78
CA GLY A 39 13.28 -1.59 -17.18
C GLY A 39 12.15 -0.58 -17.34
N SER A 40 11.48 -0.16 -16.26
CA SER A 40 10.47 0.88 -16.30
C SER A 40 11.09 2.26 -16.56
N LEU A 41 10.30 3.18 -17.10
CA LEU A 41 10.75 4.55 -17.37
C LEU A 41 10.78 5.37 -16.07
N TRP A 42 11.92 5.31 -15.38
CA TRP A 42 12.18 6.12 -14.19
C TRP A 42 12.72 7.50 -14.57
N ALA A 43 11.99 8.56 -14.20
CA ALA A 43 12.42 9.94 -14.39
C ALA A 43 12.97 10.51 -13.07
N PRO A 44 14.13 11.20 -13.09
CA PRO A 44 14.63 11.89 -11.90
C PRO A 44 13.68 13.04 -11.54
N ASN A 45 13.28 13.12 -10.28
CA ASN A 45 12.65 14.30 -9.71
C ASN A 45 13.74 15.15 -9.04
N SER A 46 14.04 16.30 -9.62
CA SER A 46 15.22 17.12 -9.29
C SER A 46 15.21 17.75 -7.90
N SER A 47 14.15 17.57 -7.11
CA SER A 47 14.04 18.16 -5.77
C SER A 47 14.82 17.40 -4.69
N GLU A 48 14.89 16.06 -4.72
CA GLU A 48 15.35 15.29 -3.55
C GLU A 48 15.99 13.91 -3.82
N THR A 49 16.76 13.74 -4.91
CA THR A 49 17.34 12.41 -5.28
C THR A 49 16.28 11.32 -5.40
N GLU A 50 15.11 11.69 -5.94
CA GLU A 50 14.00 10.77 -6.14
C GLU A 50 13.93 10.31 -7.60
N TRP A 51 13.49 9.09 -7.80
CA TRP A 51 13.14 8.53 -9.10
C TRP A 51 11.67 8.17 -9.07
N VAL A 52 10.94 8.63 -10.07
CA VAL A 52 9.50 8.41 -10.21
C VAL A 52 9.23 7.63 -11.47
N SER A 53 8.34 6.63 -11.40
CA SER A 53 7.76 5.99 -12.55
C SER A 53 6.24 6.10 -12.46
N THR A 54 5.60 6.38 -13.59
CA THR A 54 4.15 6.48 -13.68
C THR A 54 3.61 5.57 -14.76
N GLN A 55 2.35 5.16 -14.60
CA GLN A 55 1.61 4.39 -15.58
C GLN A 55 0.16 4.86 -15.59
N ASN A 56 -0.40 5.12 -16.78
CA ASN A 56 -1.83 5.37 -16.91
C ASN A 56 -2.57 4.03 -16.89
N ILE A 57 -3.61 3.96 -16.07
CA ILE A 57 -4.50 2.82 -15.92
C ILE A 57 -5.87 3.24 -16.44
N THR A 58 -6.46 2.40 -17.28
CA THR A 58 -7.83 2.54 -17.75
C THR A 58 -8.66 1.47 -17.06
N PHE A 59 -9.83 1.84 -16.54
CA PHE A 59 -10.79 0.86 -16.02
C PHE A 59 -11.46 0.15 -17.18
N ASP A 60 -11.68 -1.16 -17.05
CA ASP A 60 -12.38 -1.93 -18.08
C ASP A 60 -13.83 -1.46 -18.19
N ARG A 61 -14.40 -1.04 -17.05
CA ARG A 61 -15.70 -0.38 -16.94
C ARG A 61 -15.55 1.00 -16.30
N PRO A 62 -16.04 2.06 -16.96
CA PRO A 62 -16.12 3.38 -16.34
C PRO A 62 -17.08 3.40 -15.15
N PHE A 63 -16.72 4.13 -14.10
CA PHE A 63 -17.58 4.40 -12.96
C PHE A 63 -18.55 5.57 -13.22
N CYS A 64 -19.71 5.55 -12.56
CA CYS A 64 -20.66 6.68 -12.63
C CYS A 64 -20.13 7.93 -11.89
N ALA A 65 -19.41 7.73 -10.79
CA ALA A 65 -18.71 8.76 -10.04
C ALA A 65 -17.19 8.59 -10.17
N ILE A 66 -16.41 9.59 -9.72
CA ILE A 66 -14.96 9.42 -9.61
C ILE A 66 -14.71 8.36 -8.52
N PRO A 67 -14.11 7.21 -8.84
CA PRO A 67 -13.95 6.13 -7.88
C PRO A 67 -12.88 6.47 -6.85
N THR A 68 -12.92 5.75 -5.74
CA THR A 68 -11.82 5.71 -4.77
C THR A 68 -10.87 4.58 -5.15
N VAL A 69 -9.56 4.86 -5.19
CA VAL A 69 -8.52 3.86 -5.51
C VAL A 69 -7.67 3.57 -4.28
N ARG A 70 -7.43 2.30 -3.98
CA ARG A 70 -6.57 1.81 -2.89
C ARG A 70 -5.45 0.94 -3.45
N LEU A 71 -4.26 1.08 -2.88
CA LEU A 71 -3.05 0.44 -3.37
C LEU A 71 -2.46 -0.51 -2.33
N PHE A 72 -2.03 -1.68 -2.78
CA PHE A 72 -1.46 -2.71 -1.92
C PHE A 72 -0.21 -3.27 -2.60
N MET A 73 0.95 -3.12 -1.96
CA MET A 73 2.20 -3.72 -2.43
C MET A 73 2.12 -5.24 -2.29
N SER A 74 2.38 -5.94 -3.39
CA SER A 74 2.36 -7.41 -3.46
C SER A 74 3.71 -8.03 -3.85
N TYR A 75 4.67 -7.19 -4.25
CA TYR A 75 6.05 -7.59 -4.54
C TYR A 75 6.96 -6.41 -4.24
N LEU A 76 8.13 -6.70 -3.68
CA LEU A 76 9.19 -5.75 -3.42
C LEU A 76 10.54 -6.44 -3.60
N ASP A 77 11.38 -5.84 -4.44
CA ASP A 77 12.74 -6.28 -4.71
C ASP A 77 13.68 -5.09 -4.57
N ALA A 78 14.54 -5.16 -3.56
CA ALA A 78 15.43 -4.08 -3.21
C ALA A 78 16.76 -4.64 -2.67
N GLY A 79 17.87 -3.98 -3.00
CA GLY A 79 19.19 -4.25 -2.45
C GLY A 79 19.28 -3.97 -0.94
N ARG A 80 20.22 -4.66 -0.28
CA ARG A 80 20.40 -4.65 1.19
C ARG A 80 21.51 -3.71 1.69
N GLU A 81 22.51 -3.38 0.86
CA GLU A 81 23.79 -2.77 1.27
C GLU A 81 24.17 -1.54 0.42
N PRO A 82 24.76 -0.45 0.97
CA PRO A 82 24.64 0.10 2.32
C PRO A 82 24.09 1.55 2.32
N VAL A 83 23.29 1.93 1.33
CA VAL A 83 22.78 3.32 1.25
C VAL A 83 21.38 3.41 1.84
N GLY A 84 21.35 3.93 3.07
CA GLY A 84 20.17 4.54 3.66
C GLY A 84 19.03 3.58 4.02
N SER A 85 17.87 4.18 4.21
CA SER A 85 16.61 3.48 4.46
C SER A 85 15.98 2.98 3.16
N LEU A 86 15.15 1.94 3.26
CA LEU A 86 14.31 1.51 2.15
C LEU A 86 13.14 2.48 2.03
N SER A 87 13.23 3.34 1.01
CA SER A 87 12.35 4.48 0.81
C SER A 87 11.60 4.36 -0.51
N THR A 88 10.34 3.94 -0.43
CA THR A 88 9.45 3.78 -1.59
C THR A 88 8.02 4.13 -1.21
N THR A 89 7.25 4.73 -2.12
CA THR A 89 5.83 5.01 -1.90
C THR A 89 5.11 5.04 -3.23
N SER A 90 3.84 4.70 -3.20
CA SER A 90 3.01 4.63 -4.37
C SER A 90 1.67 5.29 -4.11
N TRP A 91 1.10 5.89 -5.14
CA TRP A 91 -0.13 6.66 -5.05
C TRP A 91 -0.90 6.59 -6.36
N ALA A 92 -2.21 6.83 -6.27
CA ALA A 92 -3.06 7.08 -7.42
C ALA A 92 -3.32 8.59 -7.48
N GLU A 93 -3.21 9.17 -8.66
CA GLU A 93 -3.53 10.58 -8.93
C GLU A 93 -4.30 10.69 -10.25
N ASN A 94 -4.82 11.89 -10.53
CA ASN A 94 -5.61 12.16 -11.74
C ASN A 94 -6.75 11.13 -11.92
N VAL A 95 -7.39 10.74 -10.82
CA VAL A 95 -8.46 9.74 -10.84
C VAL A 95 -9.68 10.35 -11.52
N THR A 96 -10.17 9.66 -12.53
CA THR A 96 -11.38 9.98 -13.29
C THR A 96 -12.30 8.77 -13.26
N SER A 97 -13.51 8.91 -13.78
CA SER A 97 -14.42 7.77 -13.98
C SER A 97 -13.87 6.69 -14.91
N HIS A 98 -12.86 6.99 -15.75
CA HIS A 98 -12.36 6.07 -16.78
C HIS A 98 -11.00 5.47 -16.44
N GLY A 99 -10.34 5.95 -15.38
CA GLY A 99 -8.98 5.54 -15.07
C GLY A 99 -8.26 6.50 -14.15
N PHE A 100 -6.99 6.25 -13.93
CA PHE A 100 -6.11 7.05 -13.07
C PHE A 100 -4.66 6.93 -13.51
N THR A 101 -3.81 7.81 -13.01
CA THR A 101 -2.35 7.67 -13.12
C THR A 101 -1.84 7.01 -11.84
N LEU A 102 -1.21 5.84 -11.99
CA LEU A 102 -0.51 5.16 -10.92
C LEU A 102 0.93 5.66 -10.88
N GLY A 103 1.32 6.23 -9.74
CA GLY A 103 2.69 6.66 -9.48
C GLY A 103 3.37 5.77 -8.46
N THR A 104 4.67 5.53 -8.67
CA THR A 104 5.55 4.99 -7.63
C THR A 104 6.86 5.78 -7.64
N LYS A 105 7.44 5.98 -6.47
CA LYS A 105 8.73 6.65 -6.33
C LYS A 105 9.63 5.95 -5.36
N VAL A 106 10.92 6.08 -5.61
CA VAL A 106 12.00 5.80 -4.68
C VAL A 106 12.78 7.08 -4.40
N TRP A 107 13.28 7.24 -3.19
CA TRP A 107 14.06 8.42 -2.81
C TRP A 107 15.21 8.07 -1.87
N ASN A 108 15.85 9.09 -1.28
CA ASN A 108 17.03 8.97 -0.43
C ASN A 108 18.24 8.34 -1.17
N GLY A 109 18.39 8.63 -2.46
CA GLY A 109 19.50 8.13 -3.27
C GLY A 109 19.47 6.63 -3.55
N ARG A 110 18.34 5.95 -3.27
CA ARG A 110 18.15 4.53 -3.58
C ARG A 110 18.16 4.33 -5.10
N THR A 111 19.05 3.46 -5.56
CA THR A 111 19.19 3.03 -6.97
C THR A 111 19.05 1.52 -7.13
N ASP A 112 18.88 0.82 -6.02
CA ASP A 112 18.83 -0.63 -5.88
C ASP A 112 17.40 -1.13 -5.61
N LEU A 113 16.36 -0.36 -5.94
CA LEU A 113 15.00 -0.90 -6.07
C LEU A 113 14.88 -1.56 -7.44
N PHE A 114 14.93 -2.89 -7.47
CA PHE A 114 14.86 -3.65 -8.71
C PHE A 114 13.43 -3.87 -9.19
N GLY A 115 12.46 -3.84 -8.27
CA GLY A 115 11.05 -3.75 -8.65
C GLY A 115 10.04 -3.73 -7.51
N VAL A 116 8.83 -3.31 -7.85
CA VAL A 116 7.66 -3.25 -6.98
C VAL A 116 6.42 -3.61 -7.79
N THR A 117 5.56 -4.50 -7.26
CA THR A 117 4.23 -4.75 -7.85
C THR A 117 3.17 -4.19 -6.92
N LEU A 118 2.33 -3.35 -7.47
CA LEU A 118 1.17 -2.79 -6.78
C LEU A 118 -0.08 -3.49 -7.29
N ARG A 119 -0.89 -3.99 -6.37
CA ARG A 119 -2.30 -4.29 -6.63
C ARG A 119 -3.10 -3.04 -6.35
N TRP A 120 -4.14 -2.82 -7.12
CA TRP A 120 -5.06 -1.72 -6.91
C TRP A 120 -6.49 -2.22 -6.92
N ILE A 121 -7.33 -1.57 -6.12
CA ILE A 121 -8.78 -1.78 -6.08
C ILE A 121 -9.42 -0.40 -6.20
N ALA A 122 -10.32 -0.24 -7.17
CA ALA A 122 -11.16 0.93 -7.33
C ALA A 122 -12.61 0.57 -7.02
N HIS A 123 -13.34 1.45 -6.35
CA HIS A 123 -14.77 1.28 -6.07
C HIS A 123 -15.49 2.63 -6.09
N ASP A 124 -16.82 2.62 -6.25
CA ASP A 124 -17.63 3.83 -6.12
C ASP A 124 -17.52 4.37 -4.68
N PRO A 125 -17.20 5.66 -4.46
CA PRO A 125 -17.13 6.23 -3.12
C PRO A 125 -18.47 6.19 -2.37
N ASN A 126 -19.58 6.08 -3.08
CA ASN A 126 -20.93 6.08 -2.51
C ASN A 126 -21.49 4.66 -2.31
N GLU A 127 -20.72 3.61 -2.61
CA GLU A 127 -21.16 2.23 -2.39
C GLU A 127 -21.40 1.99 -0.89
N PRO A 128 -22.66 1.79 -0.45
CA PRO A 128 -23.01 1.78 0.98
C PRO A 128 -22.35 0.64 1.75
N THR A 129 -21.98 -0.46 1.08
CA THR A 129 -21.34 -1.63 1.70
C THR A 129 -19.82 -1.56 1.80
N ILE A 130 -19.18 -0.49 1.33
CA ILE A 130 -17.72 -0.37 1.30
C ILE A 130 -17.26 0.89 2.04
N ARG A 131 -16.23 0.74 2.87
CA ARG A 131 -15.44 1.86 3.40
C ARG A 131 -13.98 1.62 3.09
N SER A 132 -13.25 2.67 2.75
CA SER A 132 -11.82 2.53 2.47
C SER A 132 -11.08 3.82 2.77
N GLY A 133 -9.79 3.72 3.05
CA GLY A 133 -8.98 4.87 3.40
C GLY A 133 -7.50 4.60 3.24
N ASP A 134 -6.73 5.67 3.40
CA ASP A 134 -5.29 5.62 3.54
C ASP A 134 -4.91 6.01 4.97
N LEU A 135 -3.84 5.41 5.47
CA LEU A 135 -3.14 5.80 6.68
C LEU A 135 -1.76 6.29 6.27
N GLU A 136 -1.38 7.47 6.75
CA GLU A 136 -0.05 8.01 6.52
C GLU A 136 0.65 8.40 7.83
N HIS A 137 1.95 8.16 7.85
CA HIS A 137 2.86 8.65 8.86
C HIS A 137 3.99 9.38 8.15
N ILE A 138 4.24 10.62 8.56
CA ILE A 138 5.37 11.44 8.11
C ILE A 138 6.03 12.03 9.36
N SER A 139 7.32 11.78 9.55
CA SER A 139 8.07 12.25 10.70
C SER A 139 9.50 12.62 10.32
N LYS A 140 10.03 13.64 10.99
CA LYS A 140 11.47 13.95 10.95
C LYS A 140 12.28 12.99 11.82
N GLU A 141 11.63 12.37 12.80
CA GLU A 141 12.23 11.43 13.76
C GLU A 141 11.99 9.98 13.35
N TRP A 142 12.96 9.13 13.66
CA TRP A 142 12.86 7.68 13.47
C TRP A 142 12.00 7.06 14.58
N VAL A 143 10.75 6.73 14.27
CA VAL A 143 9.82 6.11 15.21
C VAL A 143 9.71 4.60 14.99
N ARG A 144 9.18 3.89 15.98
CA ARG A 144 8.93 2.46 15.87
C ARG A 144 7.63 2.21 15.10
N ASP A 145 6.52 2.73 15.60
CA ASP A 145 5.19 2.49 15.07
C ASP A 145 4.31 3.73 15.25
N LYS A 146 3.16 3.70 14.60
CA LYS A 146 2.02 4.60 14.79
C LYS A 146 0.83 3.75 15.18
N THR A 147 0.15 4.15 16.24
CA THR A 147 -1.09 3.52 16.70
C THR A 147 -2.24 4.51 16.60
N GLY A 148 -3.46 3.98 16.55
CA GLY A 148 -4.67 4.80 16.62
C GLY A 148 -5.91 4.02 16.29
N THR A 149 -7.00 4.76 16.09
CA THR A 149 -8.31 4.23 15.70
C THR A 149 -8.72 4.90 14.39
N ILE A 150 -9.16 4.10 13.42
CA ILE A 150 -9.81 4.60 12.21
C ILE A 150 -11.30 4.51 12.46
N ARG A 151 -11.97 5.67 12.42
CA ARG A 151 -13.43 5.75 12.43
C ARG A 151 -13.91 5.81 10.99
N PHE A 152 -14.93 5.03 10.65
CA PHE A 152 -15.55 5.11 9.34
C PHE A 152 -16.35 6.42 9.26
N ASP A 153 -16.18 7.16 8.16
CA ASP A 153 -16.92 8.41 7.93
C ASP A 153 -18.44 8.21 8.04
N SER A 154 -18.90 7.02 7.65
CA SER A 154 -20.25 6.52 7.90
C SER A 154 -20.16 5.11 8.48
N PRO A 155 -20.77 4.85 9.66
CA PRO A 155 -20.86 3.50 10.21
C PRO A 155 -21.55 2.51 9.28
N PHE A 156 -21.18 1.24 9.39
CA PHE A 156 -21.90 0.14 8.76
C PHE A 156 -23.25 -0.06 9.45
N PRO A 157 -24.37 -0.12 8.70
CA PRO A 157 -25.73 -0.06 9.27
C PRO A 157 -26.13 -1.29 10.09
N THR A 158 -25.57 -2.48 9.79
CA THR A 158 -26.08 -3.74 10.37
C THR A 158 -25.14 -4.35 11.41
N SER A 159 -23.86 -4.42 11.09
CA SER A 159 -22.82 -5.09 11.88
C SER A 159 -21.43 -4.53 11.55
N ALA A 160 -20.41 -5.01 12.26
CA ALA A 160 -19.03 -4.90 11.79
C ALA A 160 -18.90 -5.47 10.36
N PRO A 161 -18.01 -4.91 9.53
CA PRO A 161 -17.78 -5.43 8.19
C PRO A 161 -17.23 -6.85 8.26
N SER A 162 -17.65 -7.69 7.31
CA SER A 162 -17.27 -9.10 7.22
C SER A 162 -15.83 -9.26 6.71
N VAL A 163 -15.32 -8.26 6.00
CA VAL A 163 -13.97 -8.24 5.45
C VAL A 163 -13.27 -6.93 5.80
N LEU A 164 -12.03 -7.02 6.27
CA LEU A 164 -11.11 -5.90 6.42
C LEU A 164 -9.75 -6.33 5.86
N VAL A 165 -9.23 -5.55 4.92
CA VAL A 165 -7.92 -5.76 4.31
C VAL A 165 -7.10 -4.51 4.52
N LEU A 166 -5.88 -4.69 5.02
CA LEU A 166 -4.89 -3.64 5.12
C LEU A 166 -3.66 -4.05 4.32
N GLY A 167 -2.97 -3.07 3.76
CA GLY A 167 -1.68 -3.34 3.14
C GLY A 167 -0.83 -2.10 2.99
N ILE A 168 0.43 -2.35 2.66
CA ILE A 168 1.46 -1.32 2.57
C ILE A 168 1.43 -0.72 1.17
N ALA A 169 1.41 0.60 1.06
CA ALA A 169 1.58 1.33 -0.19
C ALA A 169 2.94 2.07 -0.25
N GLY A 170 3.57 2.28 0.91
CA GLY A 170 4.89 2.90 1.00
C GLY A 170 5.52 2.81 2.37
N MET A 171 6.84 2.96 2.42
CA MET A 171 7.65 2.98 3.62
C MET A 171 8.93 3.80 3.40
N ASP A 172 9.40 4.43 4.47
CA ASP A 172 10.80 4.83 4.64
C ASP A 172 11.31 4.15 5.90
N CYS A 173 11.89 2.96 5.72
CA CYS A 173 12.28 2.08 6.81
C CYS A 173 13.80 1.96 6.91
N ASN A 174 14.37 2.35 8.05
CA ASN A 174 15.74 2.04 8.41
C ASN A 174 15.78 0.76 9.24
N TYR A 175 16.57 -0.21 8.77
CA TYR A 175 16.78 -1.49 9.43
C TYR A 175 18.27 -1.80 9.66
N GLY A 176 19.18 -0.87 9.31
CA GLY A 176 20.64 -1.04 9.40
C GLY A 176 21.12 -2.36 8.78
N HIS A 177 22.12 -3.00 9.40
CA HIS A 177 22.58 -4.34 9.00
C HIS A 177 21.69 -5.49 9.50
N LYS A 178 20.49 -5.18 10.01
CA LYS A 178 19.54 -6.17 10.58
C LYS A 178 18.41 -6.45 9.59
N ASN A 179 17.36 -7.13 10.07
CA ASN A 179 16.22 -7.53 9.23
C ASN A 179 15.26 -6.34 9.01
N LEU A 180 14.77 -6.18 7.78
CA LEU A 180 13.61 -5.35 7.47
C LEU A 180 12.39 -5.88 8.24
N ARG A 181 11.68 -4.99 8.91
CA ARG A 181 10.50 -5.29 9.74
C ARG A 181 9.51 -4.16 9.58
N PHE A 182 8.43 -4.41 8.85
CA PHE A 182 7.39 -3.43 8.57
C PHE A 182 6.06 -4.14 8.45
N GLN A 183 5.02 -3.65 9.12
CA GLN A 183 3.71 -4.29 9.19
C GLN A 183 2.60 -3.25 9.34
N ILE A 184 1.37 -3.72 9.20
CA ILE A 184 0.17 -3.10 9.73
C ILE A 184 -0.68 -4.23 10.32
N GLN A 185 -1.25 -3.98 11.49
CA GLN A 185 -2.15 -4.90 12.18
C GLN A 185 -3.35 -4.14 12.70
N GLU A 186 -4.51 -4.75 12.60
CA GLU A 186 -5.78 -4.26 13.09
C GLU A 186 -6.24 -5.01 14.35
N SER A 187 -7.14 -4.38 15.11
CA SER A 187 -7.85 -5.00 16.22
C SER A 187 -9.16 -4.25 16.48
N ASN A 188 -10.00 -4.82 17.36
CA ASN A 188 -11.24 -4.18 17.84
C ASN A 188 -12.17 -3.68 16.70
N LEU A 189 -12.31 -4.48 15.64
CA LEU A 189 -13.19 -4.17 14.52
C LEU A 189 -14.66 -4.14 14.98
N SER A 190 -15.35 -3.05 14.66
CA SER A 190 -16.77 -2.82 14.92
C SER A 190 -17.47 -2.27 13.67
N SER A 191 -18.76 -1.96 13.78
CA SER A 191 -19.50 -1.25 12.72
C SER A 191 -19.04 0.20 12.52
N GLU A 192 -18.31 0.79 13.46
CA GLU A 192 -17.96 2.21 13.45
C GLU A 192 -16.47 2.46 13.24
N SER A 193 -15.62 1.49 13.61
CA SER A 193 -14.18 1.69 13.65
C SER A 193 -13.38 0.40 13.75
N PHE A 194 -12.06 0.53 13.60
CA PHE A 194 -11.07 -0.43 14.04
C PHE A 194 -9.83 0.27 14.60
N ASP A 195 -9.12 -0.40 15.49
CA ASP A 195 -7.83 0.05 16.00
C ASP A 195 -6.69 -0.51 15.14
N TYR A 196 -5.57 0.20 15.06
CA TYR A 196 -4.41 -0.23 14.30
C TYR A 196 -3.08 0.01 15.03
N VAL A 197 -2.10 -0.82 14.66
CA VAL A 197 -0.67 -0.62 14.90
C VAL A 197 0.05 -0.77 13.56
N ALA A 198 0.65 0.30 13.07
CA ALA A 198 1.31 0.35 11.76
C ALA A 198 2.75 0.82 11.90
N GLY A 199 3.70 0.12 11.27
CA GLY A 199 5.11 0.50 11.25
C GLY A 199 6.07 -0.65 11.51
N CYS A 200 7.17 -0.34 12.16
CA CYS A 200 8.27 -1.25 12.45
C CYS A 200 8.15 -1.89 13.84
N TRP A 201 8.97 -2.90 14.09
CA TRP A 201 9.21 -3.43 15.44
C TRP A 201 10.68 -3.79 15.67
N ALA A 202 11.01 -4.17 16.91
CA ALA A 202 12.36 -4.45 17.37
C ALA A 202 13.33 -3.29 17.10
N SER A 203 14.36 -3.49 16.27
CA SER A 203 15.38 -2.49 15.95
C SER A 203 15.05 -1.62 14.74
N SER A 204 14.08 -2.00 13.92
CA SER A 204 13.74 -1.25 12.72
C SER A 204 12.96 0.01 13.09
N ARG A 205 13.13 1.08 12.31
CA ARG A 205 12.48 2.37 12.53
C ARG A 205 11.98 2.93 11.21
N MET A 206 10.97 3.79 11.28
CA MET A 206 10.43 4.47 10.10
C MET A 206 10.40 5.98 10.29
N LYS A 207 10.52 6.71 9.17
CA LYS A 207 10.17 8.13 9.06
C LYS A 207 8.92 8.35 8.23
N TYR A 208 8.63 7.41 7.33
CA TYR A 208 7.48 7.41 6.47
C TYR A 208 6.81 6.05 6.48
N GLY A 209 5.49 6.05 6.43
CA GLY A 209 4.70 4.87 6.16
C GLY A 209 3.39 5.26 5.52
N ARG A 210 3.01 4.52 4.48
CA ARG A 210 1.71 4.63 3.83
C ARG A 210 1.08 3.26 3.77
N TRP A 211 -0.15 3.17 4.22
CA TRP A 211 -0.97 1.98 4.17
C TRP A 211 -2.33 2.33 3.58
N SER A 212 -2.94 1.38 2.90
CA SER A 212 -4.33 1.47 2.48
C SER A 212 -5.14 0.40 3.18
N TRP A 213 -6.41 0.68 3.40
CA TRP A 213 -7.35 -0.29 3.94
C TRP A 213 -8.66 -0.25 3.17
N ILE A 214 -9.35 -1.39 3.15
CA ILE A 214 -10.71 -1.54 2.65
C ILE A 214 -11.51 -2.46 3.55
N ALA A 215 -12.73 -2.05 3.89
CA ALA A 215 -13.67 -2.77 4.71
C ALA A 215 -14.97 -2.99 3.92
N ILE A 216 -15.51 -4.20 3.95
CA ILE A 216 -16.68 -4.60 3.17
C ILE A 216 -17.67 -5.32 4.09
N GLN A 217 -18.93 -4.89 4.09
CA GLN A 217 -20.02 -5.53 4.79
C GLN A 217 -20.72 -6.59 3.94
#